data_AF-A0A383W8D4-F1
#
_entry.id   AF-A0A383W8D4-F1
#
_cell.length_a   1.000
_cell.length_b   1.000
_cell.length_c   1.000
_cell.angle_alpha   90.00
_cell.angle_beta   90.00
_cell.angle_gamma   90.00
#
_symmetry.space_group_name_H-M   'P 1'
#
loop_
_entity.id
_entity.type
_entity.pdbx_description
1 polymer ?
#
loop_
_entity_poly.entity_id
_entity_poly.type
_entity_poly.pdbx_seq_one_letter_code
_entity_poly.pdbx_strand_id
1 'polypeptide(L)'
;MSVGHAMANDLSTKRKMFAGVGDTNLMQSASCGKSCLWNQGAKIAMDDIHMSIELEQLGDWISDVKKLVAADLHEHGAKKHRYLSPGYFWLRFGSGSQDFLSHTSNMTAPVHVQTSFMKSIINPLQPSKFGWILEVIEQLTLCKYKAKPHWGKNHQRDFMHPSCHIVDHLPFWEKAMAFRSSSDPDQIFEPQLFADMAAKAPHRLSEGCALRGECFCEQDEHCAPGFQCVPSLAFSEYKCCKPMF
;
A
#
# COMPACT_ATOMS: atom_id res chain seq x y z
N MET A 1 -11.84 -14.26 -1.61
CA MET A 1 -11.24 -15.59 -1.87
C MET A 1 -9.77 -15.41 -2.18
N SER A 2 -8.88 -16.16 -1.52
CA SER A 2 -7.41 -16.00 -1.63
C SER A 2 -6.76 -17.28 -2.17
N VAL A 3 -5.70 -17.12 -2.97
CA VAL A 3 -4.88 -18.24 -3.47
C VAL A 3 -3.56 -18.26 -2.69
N GLY A 4 -3.29 -19.35 -1.98
CA GLY A 4 -2.09 -19.49 -1.15
C GLY A 4 -1.32 -20.79 -1.45
N HIS A 5 0.01 -20.68 -1.50
CA HIS A 5 0.96 -21.82 -1.59
C HIS A 5 1.70 -22.07 -0.26
N ALA A 6 1.12 -21.60 0.86
CA ALA A 6 1.62 -21.84 2.20
C ALA A 6 0.81 -22.95 2.88
N MET A 7 1.36 -23.57 3.93
CA MET A 7 0.62 -24.53 4.77
C MET A 7 -0.62 -23.84 5.36
N ALA A 8 -1.80 -24.18 4.87
CA ALA A 8 -3.06 -23.81 5.47
C ALA A 8 -3.63 -25.02 6.22
N ASN A 9 -4.20 -24.79 7.40
CA ASN A 9 -4.99 -25.82 8.09
C ASN A 9 -6.46 -25.49 7.84
N ASP A 10 -7.17 -26.37 7.15
CA ASP A 10 -8.62 -26.29 7.12
C ASP A 10 -9.15 -26.66 8.51
N LEU A 11 -9.65 -25.65 9.24
CA LEU A 11 -10.15 -25.81 10.61
C LEU A 11 -11.44 -26.65 10.67
N SER A 12 -12.17 -26.78 9.56
CA SER A 12 -13.39 -27.59 9.48
C SER A 12 -13.08 -29.07 9.25
N THR A 13 -12.10 -29.38 8.40
CA THR A 13 -11.73 -30.76 8.07
C THR A 13 -10.50 -31.28 8.80
N LYS A 14 -9.79 -30.42 9.55
CA LYS A 14 -8.48 -30.69 10.19
C LYS A 14 -7.40 -31.17 9.20
N ARG A 15 -7.58 -30.92 7.91
CA ARG A 15 -6.67 -31.37 6.86
C ARG A 15 -5.62 -30.29 6.56
N LYS A 16 -4.37 -30.72 6.41
CA LYS A 16 -3.30 -29.85 5.91
C LYS A 16 -3.51 -29.64 4.41
N MET A 17 -3.71 -28.39 4.01
CA MET A 17 -3.83 -27.99 2.62
C MET A 17 -2.51 -27.40 2.16
N PHE A 18 -1.91 -28.01 1.13
CA PHE A 18 -0.65 -27.55 0.52
C PHE A 18 -0.89 -26.63 -0.69
N ALA A 19 -2.13 -26.57 -1.18
CA ALA A 19 -2.65 -25.62 -2.15
C ALA A 19 -4.16 -25.52 -1.96
N GLY A 20 -4.74 -24.33 -2.11
CA GLY A 20 -6.19 -24.16 -1.96
C GLY A 20 -6.67 -22.76 -2.26
N VAL A 21 -7.97 -22.69 -2.58
CA VAL A 21 -8.73 -21.47 -2.76
C VAL A 21 -9.77 -21.42 -1.64
N GLY A 22 -9.74 -20.38 -0.80
CA GLY A 22 -10.62 -20.28 0.36
C GLY A 22 -10.70 -18.88 0.95
N ASP A 23 -11.49 -18.73 2.01
CA ASP A 23 -11.56 -17.46 2.74
C ASP A 23 -10.25 -17.19 3.49
N THR A 24 -9.79 -15.95 3.42
CA THR A 24 -8.48 -15.52 3.91
C THR A 24 -8.24 -15.90 5.38
N ASN A 25 -9.25 -15.74 6.23
CA ASN A 25 -9.20 -16.10 7.65
C ASN A 25 -9.00 -17.61 7.86
N LEU A 26 -9.54 -18.47 6.98
CA LEU A 26 -9.36 -19.92 7.06
C LEU A 26 -8.01 -20.38 6.51
N MET A 27 -7.44 -19.62 5.57
CA MET A 27 -6.16 -19.96 4.94
C MET A 27 -4.94 -19.42 5.68
N GLN A 28 -5.08 -18.37 6.48
CA GLN A 28 -3.95 -17.63 7.07
C GLN A 28 -3.92 -17.64 8.60
N SER A 29 -4.99 -18.05 9.27
CA SER A 29 -5.00 -18.11 10.73
C SER A 29 -4.55 -19.48 11.23
N ALA A 30 -3.50 -19.49 12.04
CA ALA A 30 -3.20 -20.61 12.91
C ALA A 30 -3.86 -20.34 14.28
N SER A 31 -4.93 -21.06 14.61
CA SER A 31 -5.46 -21.06 15.98
C SER A 31 -4.57 -21.94 16.85
N CYS A 32 -3.81 -21.34 17.75
CA CYS A 32 -2.85 -22.05 18.62
C CYS A 32 -3.11 -21.86 20.12
N GLY A 33 -4.28 -21.35 20.51
CA GLY A 33 -4.70 -21.21 21.90
C GLY A 33 -3.76 -20.34 22.76
N LYS A 34 -3.89 -20.43 24.09
CA LYS A 34 -3.10 -19.63 25.06
C LYS A 34 -1.61 -20.02 25.12
N SER A 35 -1.24 -21.17 24.56
CA SER A 35 0.11 -21.74 24.61
C SER A 35 0.91 -21.51 23.33
N CYS A 36 0.47 -20.56 22.50
CA CYS A 36 1.05 -20.37 21.19
C CYS A 36 2.45 -19.76 21.27
N LEU A 37 3.47 -20.58 21.00
CA LEU A 37 4.86 -20.15 20.89
C LEU A 37 5.05 -19.06 19.81
N TRP A 38 4.18 -18.99 18.80
CA TRP A 38 4.17 -17.94 17.78
C TRP A 38 3.67 -16.58 18.29
N ASN A 39 2.99 -16.53 19.44
CA ASN A 39 2.53 -15.28 20.07
C ASN A 39 3.60 -14.64 20.99
N GLN A 40 4.76 -15.27 21.15
CA GLN A 40 5.82 -14.77 22.01
C GLN A 40 7.11 -14.56 21.20
N GLY A 41 7.36 -13.32 20.77
CA GLY A 41 8.75 -12.84 20.62
C GLY A 41 9.13 -12.15 19.31
N ALA A 42 8.40 -12.30 18.20
CA ALA A 42 8.75 -11.57 16.99
C ALA A 42 8.38 -10.09 17.15
N LYS A 43 9.38 -9.22 17.30
CA LYS A 43 9.21 -7.75 17.34
C LYS A 43 9.06 -7.18 15.92
N ILE A 44 8.09 -7.74 15.19
CA ILE A 44 7.84 -7.49 13.77
C ILE A 44 6.38 -7.06 13.58
N ALA A 45 6.18 -6.03 12.78
CA ALA A 45 4.87 -5.62 12.28
C ALA A 45 4.82 -5.84 10.76
N MET A 46 3.62 -5.84 10.20
CA MET A 46 3.41 -5.80 8.76
C MET A 46 3.15 -4.36 8.34
N ASP A 47 3.91 -3.87 7.37
CA ASP A 47 3.62 -2.66 6.63
C ASP A 47 2.72 -3.03 5.45
N ASP A 48 1.49 -2.55 5.47
CA ASP A 48 0.49 -2.81 4.46
C ASP A 48 0.28 -1.53 3.63
N ILE A 49 0.30 -1.66 2.32
CA ILE A 49 -0.21 -0.66 1.35
C ILE A 49 -1.21 -1.39 0.47
N HIS A 50 -2.44 -0.90 0.38
CA HIS A 50 -3.53 -1.60 -0.31
C HIS A 50 -4.33 -0.62 -1.15
N MET A 51 -4.33 -0.82 -2.46
CA MET A 51 -5.16 -0.06 -3.40
C MET A 51 -6.01 -0.98 -4.27
N SER A 52 -7.08 -0.45 -4.86
CA SER A 52 -7.89 -1.15 -5.86
C SER A 52 -7.67 -0.57 -7.25
N ILE A 53 -7.48 -1.44 -8.23
CA ILE A 53 -7.41 -1.15 -9.67
C ILE A 53 -8.49 -1.96 -10.41
N GLU A 54 -8.79 -1.60 -11.66
CA GLU A 54 -9.67 -2.43 -12.49
C GLU A 54 -8.95 -3.69 -12.97
N LEU A 55 -9.68 -4.81 -13.11
CA LEU A 55 -9.12 -6.08 -13.57
C LEU A 55 -8.42 -5.97 -14.93
N GLU A 56 -8.96 -5.16 -15.83
CA GLU A 56 -8.35 -4.91 -17.15
C GLU A 56 -6.94 -4.32 -17.05
N GLN A 57 -6.63 -3.60 -15.97
CA GLN A 57 -5.34 -2.95 -15.74
C GLN A 57 -4.31 -3.89 -15.10
N LEU A 58 -4.73 -5.05 -14.57
CA LEU A 58 -3.87 -5.94 -13.78
C LEU A 58 -2.65 -6.43 -14.58
N GLY A 59 -2.83 -6.73 -15.87
CA GLY A 59 -1.74 -7.20 -16.73
C GLY A 59 -0.63 -6.17 -16.88
N ASP A 60 -1.01 -4.92 -17.16
CA ASP A 60 -0.08 -3.79 -17.30
C ASP A 60 0.59 -3.48 -15.96
N TRP A 61 -0.16 -3.51 -14.86
CA TRP A 61 0.38 -3.28 -13.52
C TRP A 61 1.45 -4.30 -13.16
N ILE A 62 1.21 -5.59 -13.43
CA ILE A 62 2.22 -6.65 -13.21
C ILE A 62 3.46 -6.40 -14.08
N SER A 63 3.27 -5.98 -15.34
CA SER A 63 4.36 -5.69 -16.27
C SER A 63 5.25 -4.54 -15.76
N ASP A 64 4.63 -3.46 -15.29
CA ASP A 64 5.33 -2.31 -14.74
C ASP A 64 6.07 -2.64 -13.44
N VAL A 65 5.46 -3.42 -12.54
CA VAL A 65 6.14 -3.87 -11.31
C VAL A 65 7.37 -4.71 -11.66
N LYS A 66 7.27 -5.61 -12.66
CA LYS A 66 8.43 -6.38 -13.15
C LYS A 66 9.49 -5.47 -13.77
N LYS A 67 9.10 -4.46 -14.56
CA LYS A 67 10.00 -3.48 -15.16
C LYS A 67 10.76 -2.71 -14.07
N LEU A 68 10.06 -2.24 -13.04
CA LEU A 68 10.65 -1.58 -11.87
C LEU A 68 11.67 -2.49 -11.19
N VAL A 69 11.30 -3.72 -10.85
CA VAL A 69 12.22 -4.66 -10.19
C VAL A 69 13.47 -4.90 -11.05
N ALA A 70 13.31 -5.07 -12.36
CA ALA A 70 14.44 -5.32 -13.26
C ALA A 70 15.38 -4.12 -13.40
N ALA A 71 14.84 -2.90 -13.51
CA ALA A 71 15.63 -1.69 -13.69
C ALA A 71 16.21 -1.19 -12.37
N ASP A 72 15.37 -1.04 -11.36
CA ASP A 72 15.69 -0.36 -10.10
C ASP A 72 16.33 -1.33 -9.10
N LEU A 73 15.64 -2.41 -8.74
CA LEU A 73 16.15 -3.33 -7.72
C LEU A 73 17.40 -4.05 -8.24
N HIS A 74 17.34 -4.56 -9.48
CA HIS A 74 18.40 -5.37 -10.07
C HIS A 74 19.42 -4.58 -10.91
N GLU A 75 19.27 -3.26 -11.06
CA GLU A 75 20.18 -2.40 -11.84
C GLU A 75 20.43 -2.97 -13.24
N HIS A 76 19.36 -3.25 -13.98
CA HIS A 76 19.40 -3.89 -15.30
C HIS A 76 20.17 -5.22 -15.33
N GLY A 77 20.15 -5.95 -14.22
CA GLY A 77 20.81 -7.24 -14.08
C GLY A 77 22.21 -7.19 -13.47
N ALA A 78 22.75 -6.01 -13.14
CA ALA A 78 24.01 -5.90 -12.41
C ALA A 78 23.92 -6.44 -10.96
N LYS A 79 22.72 -6.46 -10.38
CA LYS A 79 22.47 -6.81 -8.96
C LYS A 79 21.34 -7.84 -8.78
N LYS A 80 21.34 -8.91 -9.60
CA LYS A 80 20.29 -9.97 -9.61
C LYS A 80 20.04 -10.69 -8.26
N HIS A 81 20.98 -10.61 -7.33
CA HIS A 81 20.90 -11.24 -6.01
C HIS A 81 20.14 -10.39 -4.97
N ARG A 82 19.61 -9.22 -5.36
CA ARG A 82 18.81 -8.38 -4.47
C ARG A 82 17.35 -8.85 -4.48
N TYR A 83 16.80 -8.97 -3.28
CA TYR A 83 15.41 -9.37 -3.03
C TYR A 83 14.80 -8.42 -2.03
N LEU A 84 13.53 -8.09 -2.23
CA LEU A 84 12.74 -7.33 -1.24
C LEU A 84 12.76 -8.04 0.12
N SER A 85 12.44 -7.28 1.18
CA SER A 85 12.28 -7.86 2.50
C SER A 85 11.22 -8.98 2.50
N PRO A 86 11.23 -9.90 3.49
CA PRO A 86 10.17 -10.90 3.62
C PRO A 86 8.78 -10.25 3.65
N GLY A 87 7.89 -10.76 2.80
CA GLY A 87 6.57 -10.17 2.59
C GLY A 87 5.81 -10.82 1.44
N TYR A 88 4.66 -10.25 1.09
CA TYR A 88 3.74 -10.78 0.10
C TYR A 88 3.15 -9.67 -0.77
N PHE A 89 2.90 -10.02 -2.02
CA PHE A 89 1.90 -9.35 -2.85
C PHE A 89 0.59 -10.12 -2.73
N TRP A 90 -0.46 -9.42 -2.32
CA TRP A 90 -1.81 -9.94 -2.26
C TRP A 90 -2.59 -9.42 -3.46
N LEU A 91 -3.12 -10.34 -4.25
CA LEU A 91 -4.12 -10.05 -5.27
C LEU A 91 -5.44 -10.65 -4.79
N ARG A 92 -6.44 -9.79 -4.57
CA ARG A 92 -7.79 -10.23 -4.19
C ARG A 92 -8.81 -9.63 -5.16
N PHE A 93 -9.77 -10.45 -5.57
CA PHE A 93 -10.81 -10.05 -6.51
C PHE A 93 -12.09 -9.77 -5.74
N GLY A 94 -12.78 -8.70 -6.10
CA GLY A 94 -14.01 -8.28 -5.44
C GLY A 94 -15.05 -7.78 -6.45
N SER A 95 -16.10 -7.15 -5.92
CA SER A 95 -17.15 -6.50 -6.69
C SER A 95 -17.09 -4.99 -6.49
N GLY A 96 -17.50 -4.25 -7.52
CA GLY A 96 -17.77 -2.83 -7.39
C GLY A 96 -18.84 -2.53 -6.35
N SER A 97 -18.85 -1.30 -5.86
CA SER A 97 -19.89 -0.78 -4.96
C SER A 97 -20.43 0.56 -5.46
N GLN A 98 -21.55 1.00 -4.89
CA GLN A 98 -22.13 2.32 -5.14
C GLN A 98 -22.04 3.23 -3.89
N ASP A 99 -21.31 2.79 -2.87
CA ASP A 99 -21.06 3.57 -1.65
C ASP A 99 -20.22 4.81 -1.99
N PHE A 100 -20.35 5.91 -1.23
CA PHE A 100 -19.77 7.18 -1.66
C PHE A 100 -18.23 7.19 -1.63
N LEU A 101 -17.65 6.61 -0.59
CA LEU A 101 -16.21 6.65 -0.33
C LEU A 101 -15.53 5.29 -0.46
N SER A 102 -16.23 4.22 -0.85
CA SER A 102 -15.58 2.92 -0.98
C SER A 102 -14.41 2.97 -1.96
N HIS A 103 -13.33 2.27 -1.64
CA HIS A 103 -12.21 2.08 -2.56
C HIS A 103 -12.57 1.16 -3.74
N THR A 104 -13.83 0.70 -3.84
CA THR A 104 -14.40 0.02 -5.02
C THR A 104 -15.58 0.76 -5.65
N SER A 105 -15.82 2.01 -5.26
CA SER A 105 -16.97 2.78 -5.77
C SER A 105 -16.92 2.96 -7.27
N ASN A 106 -18.03 2.67 -7.95
CA ASN A 106 -18.17 2.73 -9.41
C ASN A 106 -17.12 1.92 -10.19
N MET A 107 -16.59 0.85 -9.60
CA MET A 107 -15.69 -0.07 -10.30
C MET A 107 -16.46 -1.22 -10.93
N THR A 108 -15.97 -1.76 -12.04
CA THR A 108 -16.62 -2.88 -12.74
C THR A 108 -16.14 -4.22 -12.18
N ALA A 109 -14.82 -4.40 -12.13
CA ALA A 109 -14.20 -5.64 -11.69
C ALA A 109 -12.94 -5.31 -10.86
N PRO A 110 -13.10 -4.89 -9.59
CA PRO A 110 -11.97 -4.45 -8.80
C PRO A 110 -11.02 -5.59 -8.44
N VAL A 111 -9.74 -5.32 -8.61
CA VAL A 111 -8.64 -6.11 -8.08
C VAL A 111 -7.92 -5.29 -7.02
N HIS A 112 -7.88 -5.85 -5.82
CA HIS A 112 -7.12 -5.33 -4.70
C HIS A 112 -5.66 -5.76 -4.83
N VAL A 113 -4.80 -4.81 -5.14
CA VAL A 113 -3.34 -4.96 -5.13
C VAL A 113 -2.83 -4.48 -3.76
N GLN A 114 -2.29 -5.39 -2.96
CA GLN A 114 -1.72 -5.04 -1.67
C GLN A 114 -0.29 -5.58 -1.53
N THR A 115 0.60 -4.75 -1.01
CA THR A 115 1.94 -5.15 -0.56
C THR A 115 1.92 -5.26 0.96
N SER A 116 2.43 -6.36 1.49
CA SER A 116 2.59 -6.58 2.94
C SER A 116 4.02 -7.00 3.23
N PHE A 117 4.81 -6.12 3.84
CA PHE A 117 6.22 -6.39 4.11
C PHE A 117 6.55 -6.26 5.59
N MET A 118 7.44 -7.11 6.08
CA MET A 118 7.82 -7.11 7.49
C MET A 118 8.67 -5.88 7.84
N LYS A 119 8.30 -5.19 8.92
CA LYS A 119 9.04 -4.07 9.52
C LYS A 119 9.33 -4.32 11.00
N SER A 120 10.37 -3.67 11.51
CA SER A 120 10.70 -3.75 12.94
C SER A 120 9.72 -2.92 13.78
N ILE A 121 9.21 -3.49 14.87
CA ILE A 121 8.42 -2.73 15.87
C ILE A 121 9.32 -1.91 16.77
N ILE A 122 10.53 -2.40 17.07
CA ILE A 122 11.46 -1.72 17.98
C ILE A 122 12.18 -0.55 17.30
N ASN A 123 12.31 -0.60 15.97
CA ASN A 123 12.91 0.46 15.17
C ASN A 123 11.99 0.82 13.98
N PRO A 124 10.80 1.42 14.23
CA PRO A 124 9.81 1.66 13.19
C PRO A 124 10.23 2.75 12.19
N LEU A 125 11.18 3.60 12.58
CA LEU A 125 11.78 4.66 11.77
C LEU A 125 13.10 4.22 11.11
N GLN A 126 13.27 2.91 10.88
CA GLN A 126 14.37 2.39 10.06
C GLN A 126 13.80 1.98 8.70
N PRO A 127 14.33 2.51 7.58
CA PRO A 127 13.88 2.11 6.26
C PRO A 127 14.03 0.60 6.06
N SER A 128 13.01 -0.03 5.48
CA SER A 128 13.12 -1.43 5.06
C SER A 128 14.20 -1.58 3.99
N LYS A 129 14.91 -2.71 4.01
CA LYS A 129 15.88 -3.04 2.96
C LYS A 129 15.18 -3.06 1.60
N PHE A 130 15.64 -2.21 0.69
CA PHE A 130 15.02 -1.97 -0.63
C PHE A 130 13.56 -1.49 -0.59
N GLY A 131 13.10 -0.91 0.54
CA GLY A 131 11.75 -0.36 0.69
C GLY A 131 11.43 0.75 -0.31
N TRP A 132 12.45 1.43 -0.83
CA TRP A 132 12.33 2.42 -1.91
C TRP A 132 11.71 1.86 -3.20
N ILE A 133 11.81 0.55 -3.46
CA ILE A 133 11.05 -0.10 -4.54
C ILE A 133 9.55 -0.09 -4.25
N LEU A 134 9.15 -0.35 -3.00
CA LEU A 134 7.75 -0.34 -2.60
C LEU A 134 7.16 1.08 -2.68
N GLU A 135 7.94 2.11 -2.31
CA GLU A 135 7.54 3.52 -2.48
C GLU A 135 7.24 3.89 -3.94
N VAL A 136 8.02 3.34 -4.90
CA VAL A 136 7.75 3.56 -6.33
C VAL A 136 6.54 2.77 -6.79
N ILE A 137 6.35 1.52 -6.31
CA ILE A 137 5.12 0.74 -6.60
C ILE A 137 3.89 1.48 -6.09
N GLU A 138 3.94 2.06 -4.90
CA GLU A 138 2.87 2.84 -4.29
C GLU A 138 2.48 4.06 -5.15
N GLN A 139 3.45 4.91 -5.50
CA GLN A 139 3.19 6.08 -6.37
C GLN A 139 2.72 5.67 -7.77
N LEU A 140 3.33 4.65 -8.37
CA LEU A 140 2.92 4.11 -9.66
C LEU A 140 1.47 3.64 -9.62
N THR A 141 1.10 2.88 -8.59
CA THR A 141 -0.24 2.33 -8.43
C THR A 141 -1.25 3.46 -8.23
N LEU A 142 -0.96 4.41 -7.35
CA LEU A 142 -1.82 5.56 -7.09
C LEU A 142 -2.01 6.42 -8.34
N CYS A 143 -0.91 6.88 -8.95
CA CYS A 143 -0.99 7.90 -9.98
C CYS A 143 -1.22 7.35 -11.40
N LYS A 144 -0.45 6.33 -11.85
CA LYS A 144 -0.57 5.80 -13.21
C LYS A 144 -1.88 5.04 -13.40
N TYR A 145 -2.26 4.24 -12.40
CA TYR A 145 -3.46 3.41 -12.46
C TYR A 145 -4.70 4.07 -11.85
N LYS A 146 -4.56 5.28 -11.29
CA LYS A 146 -5.65 5.99 -10.58
C LYS A 146 -6.30 5.09 -9.52
N ALA A 147 -5.46 4.29 -8.85
CA ALA A 147 -5.92 3.29 -7.92
C ALA A 147 -6.54 3.96 -6.70
N LYS A 148 -7.61 3.36 -6.17
CA LYS A 148 -8.30 3.87 -4.98
C LYS A 148 -7.71 3.22 -3.73
N PRO A 149 -7.07 3.98 -2.83
CA PRO A 149 -6.48 3.44 -1.62
C PRO A 149 -7.55 2.95 -0.63
N HIS A 150 -7.26 1.84 0.03
CA HIS A 150 -8.03 1.35 1.16
C HIS A 150 -7.81 2.25 2.40
N TRP A 151 -8.87 2.86 2.91
CA TRP A 151 -8.80 3.85 4.01
C TRP A 151 -8.03 3.41 5.26
N GLY A 152 -8.12 2.13 5.64
CA GLY A 152 -7.48 1.62 6.86
C GLY A 152 -6.07 1.02 6.68
N LYS A 153 -5.45 1.13 5.48
CA LYS A 153 -4.21 0.41 5.13
C LYS A 153 -3.23 1.24 4.31
N ASN A 154 -3.33 2.56 4.34
CA ASN A 154 -2.46 3.44 3.56
C ASN A 154 -2.02 4.60 4.44
N HIS A 155 -1.00 5.31 3.99
CA HIS A 155 -0.44 6.43 4.71
C HIS A 155 -1.11 7.74 4.30
N GLN A 156 -0.93 8.78 5.12
CA GLN A 156 -1.42 10.12 4.81
C GLN A 156 -0.92 10.61 3.44
N ARG A 157 0.32 10.27 3.06
CA ARG A 157 0.89 10.63 1.75
C ARG A 157 0.06 10.14 0.56
N ASP A 158 -0.57 8.97 0.64
CA ASP A 158 -1.40 8.46 -0.46
C ASP A 158 -2.60 9.36 -0.71
N PHE A 159 -3.21 9.88 0.37
CA PHE A 159 -4.39 10.73 0.30
C PHE A 159 -4.10 12.18 -0.06
N MET A 160 -2.85 12.61 0.10
CA MET A 160 -2.41 13.99 -0.10
C MET A 160 -1.39 14.14 -1.23
N HIS A 161 -1.32 13.18 -2.15
CA HIS A 161 -0.38 13.24 -3.26
C HIS A 161 -0.63 14.50 -4.13
N PRO A 162 0.37 15.35 -4.39
CA PRO A 162 0.20 16.69 -4.97
C PRO A 162 -0.20 16.67 -6.44
N SER A 163 0.11 15.59 -7.15
CA SER A 163 -0.16 15.46 -8.60
C SER A 163 -1.24 14.45 -8.95
N CYS A 164 -1.74 13.67 -7.98
CA CYS A 164 -2.70 12.60 -8.24
C CYS A 164 -3.71 12.47 -7.10
N HIS A 165 -4.42 13.57 -6.84
CA HIS A 165 -5.38 13.64 -5.75
C HIS A 165 -6.47 12.58 -5.87
N ILE A 166 -6.74 11.88 -4.76
CA ILE A 166 -7.75 10.82 -4.71
C ILE A 166 -9.15 11.34 -5.00
N VAL A 167 -9.45 12.55 -4.53
CA VAL A 167 -10.76 13.19 -4.71
C VAL A 167 -11.12 13.36 -6.19
N ASP A 168 -10.13 13.46 -7.09
CA ASP A 168 -10.36 13.59 -8.54
C ASP A 168 -10.82 12.30 -9.22
N HIS A 169 -10.64 11.15 -8.55
CA HIS A 169 -11.03 9.84 -9.08
C HIS A 169 -11.93 9.04 -8.14
N LEU A 170 -12.41 9.66 -7.06
CA LEU A 170 -13.54 9.16 -6.27
C LEU A 170 -14.87 9.64 -6.91
N PRO A 171 -15.62 8.75 -7.56
CA PRO A 171 -16.76 9.10 -8.42
C PRO A 171 -17.91 9.81 -7.67
N PHE A 172 -17.99 9.63 -6.36
CA PHE A 172 -19.06 10.15 -5.52
C PHE A 172 -18.55 11.09 -4.42
N TRP A 173 -17.36 11.67 -4.60
CA TRP A 173 -16.77 12.61 -3.65
C TRP A 173 -17.72 13.77 -3.29
N GLU A 174 -18.28 14.45 -4.29
CA GLU A 174 -19.21 15.56 -4.08
C GLU A 174 -20.48 15.14 -3.31
N LYS A 175 -20.98 13.92 -3.55
CA LYS A 175 -22.11 13.37 -2.78
C LYS A 175 -21.72 13.10 -1.34
N ALA A 176 -20.50 12.60 -1.11
CA ALA A 176 -19.96 12.42 0.24
C ALA A 176 -19.85 13.75 0.97
N MET A 177 -19.34 14.80 0.32
CA MET A 177 -19.18 16.13 0.91
C MET A 177 -20.53 16.81 1.20
N ALA A 178 -21.51 16.66 0.31
CA ALA A 178 -22.87 17.15 0.54
C ALA A 178 -23.53 16.43 1.72
N PHE A 179 -23.42 15.10 1.78
CA PHE A 179 -23.94 14.30 2.89
C PHE A 179 -23.26 14.69 4.22
N ARG A 180 -21.93 14.81 4.22
CA ARG A 180 -21.15 15.26 5.38
C ARG A 180 -21.62 16.63 5.87
N SER A 181 -21.73 17.61 4.97
CA SER A 181 -22.16 18.98 5.31
C SER A 181 -23.58 19.03 5.89
N SER A 182 -24.47 18.13 5.47
CA SER A 182 -25.82 18.04 6.04
C SER A 182 -25.88 17.32 7.38
N SER A 183 -24.97 16.37 7.63
CA SER A 183 -25.02 15.47 8.80
C SER A 183 -24.13 15.93 9.95
N ASP A 184 -23.04 16.64 9.65
CA ASP A 184 -22.08 17.18 10.60
C ASP A 184 -21.66 18.59 10.14
N PRO A 185 -22.57 19.60 10.26
CA PRO A 185 -22.32 20.95 9.75
C PRO A 185 -21.16 21.64 10.46
N ASP A 186 -20.94 21.31 11.73
CA ASP A 186 -19.87 21.85 12.57
C ASP A 186 -18.56 21.04 12.46
N GLN A 187 -18.55 19.96 11.67
CA GLN A 187 -17.36 19.13 11.38
C GLN A 187 -16.73 18.52 12.65
N ILE A 188 -17.55 18.18 13.65
CA ILE A 188 -17.09 17.68 14.94
C ILE A 188 -16.39 16.31 14.77
N PHE A 189 -16.81 15.53 13.78
CA PHE A 189 -16.30 14.18 13.53
C PHE A 189 -15.34 14.10 12.34
N GLU A 190 -15.03 15.22 11.68
CA GLU A 190 -14.11 15.24 10.54
C GLU A 190 -12.64 15.23 11.01
N PRO A 191 -11.83 14.23 10.65
CA PRO A 191 -10.40 14.28 10.89
C PRO A 191 -9.74 15.27 9.93
N GLN A 192 -8.65 15.90 10.38
CA GLN A 192 -7.88 16.88 9.58
C GLN A 192 -7.52 16.38 8.17
N LEU A 193 -7.26 15.08 8.01
CA LEU A 193 -6.97 14.47 6.72
C LEU A 193 -8.07 14.72 5.68
N PHE A 194 -9.35 14.63 6.06
CA PHE A 194 -10.46 14.83 5.12
C PHE A 194 -10.56 16.29 4.68
N ALA A 195 -10.36 17.23 5.60
CA ALA A 195 -10.27 18.66 5.27
C ALA A 195 -9.10 18.93 4.31
N ASP A 196 -7.92 18.35 4.59
CA ASP A 196 -6.74 18.46 3.73
C ASP A 196 -6.99 17.88 2.33
N MET A 197 -7.67 16.73 2.25
CA MET A 197 -8.07 16.12 0.97
C MET A 197 -9.05 16.99 0.18
N ALA A 198 -10.08 17.53 0.85
CA ALA A 198 -11.06 18.41 0.23
C ALA A 198 -10.42 19.69 -0.32
N ALA A 199 -9.44 20.23 0.41
CA ALA A 199 -8.66 21.39 0.00
C ALA A 199 -7.56 21.06 -1.03
N LYS A 200 -7.35 19.78 -1.36
CA LYS A 200 -6.21 19.29 -2.16
C LYS A 200 -4.88 19.82 -1.64
N ALA A 201 -4.73 19.86 -0.31
CA ALA A 201 -3.53 20.34 0.34
C ALA A 201 -2.30 19.50 -0.07
N PRO A 202 -1.12 20.11 -0.23
CA PRO A 202 0.11 19.39 -0.54
C PRO A 202 0.56 18.56 0.66
N HIS A 203 1.55 17.67 0.45
CA HIS A 203 2.21 16.96 1.55
C HIS A 203 2.74 17.91 2.62
N ARG A 204 2.77 17.41 3.86
CA ARG A 204 3.46 18.07 4.97
C ARG A 204 4.95 17.74 4.90
N LEU A 205 5.70 18.57 4.18
CA LEU A 205 7.14 18.41 4.00
C LEU A 205 7.88 18.79 5.28
N SER A 206 8.71 17.87 5.78
CA SER A 206 9.55 18.06 6.96
C SER A 206 10.67 17.03 6.96
N GLU A 207 11.68 17.22 7.80
CA GLU A 207 12.78 16.27 7.94
C GLU A 207 12.24 14.86 8.25
N GLY A 208 12.66 13.87 7.46
CA GLY A 208 12.23 12.48 7.59
C GLY A 208 10.74 12.20 7.32
N CYS A 209 9.99 13.11 6.68
CA CYS A 209 8.55 12.92 6.42
C CYS A 209 8.26 11.68 5.57
N ALA A 210 9.16 11.28 4.67
CA ALA A 210 8.94 10.12 3.81
C ALA A 210 8.97 8.82 4.60
N LEU A 211 9.89 8.74 5.58
CA LEU A 211 10.01 7.61 6.50
C LEU A 211 8.81 7.45 7.43
N ARG A 212 8.11 8.55 7.73
CA ARG A 212 6.86 8.55 8.52
C ARG A 212 5.59 8.32 7.69
N GLY A 213 5.71 8.24 6.36
CA GLY A 213 4.54 8.12 5.47
C GLY A 213 3.74 9.42 5.32
N GLU A 214 4.32 10.56 5.65
CA GLU A 214 3.66 11.88 5.56
C GLU A 214 3.83 12.51 4.16
N CYS A 215 4.91 12.16 3.48
CA CYS A 215 5.25 12.67 2.16
C CYS A 215 5.86 11.60 1.24
N PHE A 216 5.84 11.86 -0.07
CA PHE A 216 6.87 11.33 -0.97
C PHE A 216 8.02 12.33 -1.03
N CYS A 217 9.26 11.86 -1.15
CA CYS A 217 10.41 12.74 -1.04
C CYS A 217 10.47 13.73 -2.20
N GLU A 218 10.92 14.95 -1.91
CA GLU A 218 11.22 15.97 -2.92
C GLU A 218 12.69 16.41 -2.83
N GLN A 219 13.21 16.41 -1.60
CA GLN A 219 14.58 16.73 -1.21
C GLN A 219 15.15 15.63 -0.31
N ASP A 220 16.48 15.56 -0.22
CA ASP A 220 17.19 14.54 0.58
C ASP A 220 16.80 14.56 2.07
N GLU A 221 16.53 15.75 2.62
CA GLU A 221 16.13 15.94 4.02
C GLU A 221 14.80 15.24 4.38
N HIS A 222 13.95 14.94 3.41
CA HIS A 222 12.70 14.20 3.63
C HIS A 222 12.96 12.71 3.87
N CYS A 223 14.13 12.21 3.49
CA CYS A 223 14.55 10.82 3.64
C CYS A 223 15.24 10.57 4.99
N ALA A 224 15.53 9.29 5.27
CA ALA A 224 16.33 8.93 6.45
C ALA A 224 17.82 9.30 6.26
N PRO A 225 18.59 9.51 7.34
CA PRO A 225 20.03 9.72 7.24
C PRO A 225 20.73 8.64 6.40
N GLY A 226 21.56 9.05 5.43
CA GLY A 226 22.25 8.14 4.51
C GLY A 226 21.46 7.74 3.26
N PHE A 227 20.28 8.33 3.06
CA PHE A 227 19.44 8.16 1.88
C PHE A 227 19.32 9.48 1.10
N GLN A 228 19.14 9.37 -0.20
CA GLN A 228 18.87 10.49 -1.09
C GLN A 228 17.53 10.34 -1.78
N CYS A 229 16.91 11.47 -2.08
CA CYS A 229 15.69 11.53 -2.84
C CYS A 229 16.00 11.52 -4.34
N VAL A 230 15.92 10.34 -4.94
CA VAL A 230 16.34 10.12 -6.34
C VAL A 230 15.18 9.62 -7.19
N PRO A 231 15.13 9.96 -8.49
CA PRO A 231 14.15 9.39 -9.40
C PRO A 231 14.37 7.88 -9.58
N SER A 232 13.29 7.14 -9.78
CA SER A 232 13.35 5.74 -10.22
C SER A 232 13.99 5.63 -11.61
N LEU A 233 14.70 4.53 -11.86
CA LEU A 233 15.27 4.21 -13.18
C LEU A 233 14.18 3.82 -14.19
N ALA A 234 13.17 3.07 -13.77
CA ALA A 234 12.06 2.63 -14.63
C ALA A 234 11.00 3.72 -14.86
N PHE A 235 10.79 4.59 -13.87
CA PHE A 235 9.71 5.59 -13.81
C PHE A 235 10.23 6.90 -13.20
N SER A 236 11.01 7.67 -13.98
CA SER A 236 11.72 8.87 -13.53
C SER A 236 10.85 9.98 -12.94
N GLU A 237 9.55 9.95 -13.22
CA GLU A 237 8.53 10.83 -12.64
C GLU A 237 8.29 10.57 -11.14
N TYR A 238 8.65 9.39 -10.63
CA TYR A 238 8.51 9.03 -9.22
C TYR A 238 9.88 9.03 -8.53
N LYS A 239 9.99 9.83 -7.46
CA LYS A 239 11.17 9.84 -6.60
C LYS A 239 10.99 8.91 -5.42
N CYS A 240 12.09 8.37 -4.91
CA CYS A 240 12.10 7.50 -3.75
C CYS A 240 13.35 7.73 -2.91
N CYS A 241 13.27 7.36 -1.63
CA CYS A 241 14.41 7.47 -0.73
C CYS A 241 15.35 6.27 -0.91
N LYS A 242 16.41 6.43 -1.72
CA LYS A 242 17.38 5.37 -2.01
C LYS A 242 18.64 5.52 -1.16
N PRO A 243 19.19 4.43 -0.59
CA PRO A 243 20.43 4.50 0.17
C PRO A 243 21.65 4.81 -0.71
N MET A 244 22.64 5.47 -0.13
CA MET A 244 23.86 5.96 -0.82
C MET A 244 25.04 4.98 -0.89
N PHE A 245 24.81 3.69 -0.65
CA PHE A 245 25.88 2.68 -0.48
C PHE A 245 25.79 1.50 -1.46
#